data_AF-A0A838FUH8-F1
#
_entry.id   AF-A0A838FUH8-F1
#
_cell.length_a   1.000
_cell.length_b   1.000
_cell.length_c   1.000
_cell.angle_alpha   90.00
_cell.angle_beta   90.00
_cell.angle_gamma   90.00
#
_symmetry.space_group_name_H-M   'P 1'
#
loop_
_entity.id
_entity.type
_entity.pdbx_description
1 polymer ?
#
loop_
_entity_poly.entity_id
_entity_poly.type
_entity_poly.pdbx_seq_one_letter_code
_entity_poly.pdbx_strand_id
1 'polypeptide(L)'
;MADKLDAEIASTQVSSAMPRVVAEPSITTATGVHIKALKDEKQPKSAIEMAVVVAYYLSHLAPLADRKETITLKDLETQFKIAGFKLPKKPQFTLTNTKNAGYLDSLGAGAYKLNPVGYNLVVHSLPRHKSDA
;
A
#
# COMPACT_ATOMS: atom_id res chain seq x y z
N MET A 1 31.36 71.80 29.67
CA MET A 1 31.70 71.09 30.92
C MET A 1 30.48 70.25 31.27
N ALA A 2 30.56 68.96 30.95
CA ALA A 2 30.46 67.86 31.93
C ALA A 2 29.06 67.82 32.57
N ASP A 3 28.26 66.79 32.34
CA ASP A 3 28.53 65.52 33.00
C ASP A 3 27.80 64.36 32.31
N LYS A 4 28.52 63.25 32.13
CA LYS A 4 27.97 61.93 31.80
C LYS A 4 27.53 61.26 33.10
N LEU A 5 26.38 60.60 33.09
CA LEU A 5 26.20 59.39 33.91
C LEU A 5 25.24 58.41 33.24
N ASP A 6 25.76 57.21 32.99
CA ASP A 6 25.09 56.03 32.50
C ASP A 6 24.06 55.48 33.52
N ALA A 7 22.90 55.02 33.07
CA ALA A 7 22.14 53.96 33.73
C ALA A 7 21.09 53.32 32.80
N GLU A 8 21.27 52.02 32.63
CA GLU A 8 20.49 50.99 31.96
C GLU A 8 19.03 50.90 32.45
N ILE A 9 18.06 50.84 31.53
CA ILE A 9 16.83 50.05 31.69
C ILE A 9 16.45 49.38 30.37
N ALA A 10 16.53 48.06 30.40
CA ALA A 10 16.02 47.15 29.39
C ALA A 10 14.50 47.04 29.47
N SER A 11 13.82 47.11 28.32
CA SER A 11 12.68 46.27 27.91
C SER A 11 11.87 46.98 26.84
N THR A 12 11.92 46.47 25.61
CA THR A 12 10.72 46.42 24.75
C THR A 12 10.85 45.21 23.84
N GLN A 13 9.97 44.26 24.10
CA GLN A 13 9.63 43.11 23.27
C GLN A 13 9.35 43.52 21.82
N VAL A 14 9.70 42.65 20.87
CA VAL A 14 8.71 42.14 19.91
C VAL A 14 9.16 40.79 19.35
N SER A 15 8.43 39.77 19.80
CA SER A 15 7.81 38.71 19.01
C SER A 15 8.69 37.94 18.03
N SER A 16 9.14 36.77 18.49
CA SER A 16 9.47 35.59 17.69
C SER A 16 8.41 35.36 16.61
N ALA A 17 8.75 35.71 15.36
CA ALA A 17 8.03 35.24 14.20
C ALA A 17 8.27 33.73 14.10
N MET A 18 7.22 32.98 14.41
CA MET A 18 7.17 31.53 14.27
C MET A 18 7.54 31.13 12.83
N PRO A 19 8.29 30.03 12.63
CA PRO A 19 8.43 29.43 11.31
C PRO A 19 7.04 29.00 10.84
N ARG A 20 6.65 29.48 9.66
CA ARG A 20 5.47 29.01 8.94
C ARG A 20 5.75 27.57 8.54
N VAL A 21 5.37 26.64 9.40
CA VAL A 21 5.27 25.21 9.08
C VAL A 21 4.22 25.15 7.96
N VAL A 22 4.69 25.03 6.72
CA VAL A 22 3.84 24.58 5.63
C VAL A 22 3.43 23.17 6.00
N ALA A 23 2.24 23.04 6.58
CA ALA A 23 1.61 21.76 6.80
C ALA A 23 1.46 21.09 5.44
N GLU A 24 2.32 20.12 5.17
CA GLU A 24 2.08 19.09 4.18
C GLU A 24 0.67 18.53 4.41
N PRO A 25 -0.09 18.22 3.35
CA PRO A 25 -1.37 17.57 3.50
C PRO A 25 -1.13 16.21 4.14
N SER A 26 -1.28 16.15 5.46
CA SER A 26 -1.38 14.91 6.21
C SER A 26 -2.67 14.26 5.74
N ILE A 27 -2.51 13.38 4.76
CA ILE A 27 -3.55 12.50 4.28
C ILE A 27 -3.95 11.69 5.51
N THR A 28 -5.12 11.99 6.07
CA THR A 28 -5.73 11.21 7.14
C THR A 28 -5.71 9.75 6.71
N THR A 29 -4.77 9.00 7.27
CA THR A 29 -4.61 7.57 7.01
C THR A 29 -5.90 6.91 7.43
N ALA A 30 -6.72 6.52 6.45
CA ALA A 30 -7.60 5.38 6.62
C ALA A 30 -6.74 4.28 7.25
N THR A 31 -7.14 3.78 8.41
CA THR A 31 -6.43 2.77 9.22
C THR A 31 -6.47 1.39 8.54
N GLY A 32 -6.02 1.34 7.28
CA GLY A 32 -5.92 0.16 6.45
C GLY A 32 -4.51 0.09 5.88
N VAL A 33 -3.94 -1.12 5.86
CA VAL A 33 -2.65 -1.38 5.23
C VAL A 33 -2.73 -0.94 3.77
N HIS A 34 -1.76 -0.18 3.26
CA HIS A 34 -1.78 0.20 1.83
C HIS A 34 -1.23 -0.95 0.97
N ILE A 35 -1.82 -1.23 -0.21
CA ILE A 35 -1.37 -2.31 -1.11
C ILE A 35 0.12 -2.21 -1.48
N LYS A 36 0.67 -0.99 -1.57
CA LYS A 36 2.12 -0.78 -1.77
C LYS A 36 2.93 -1.42 -0.64
N ALA A 37 2.59 -1.12 0.62
CA ALA A 37 3.28 -1.67 1.77
C ALA A 37 3.20 -3.21 1.79
N LEU A 38 2.03 -3.77 1.48
CA LEU A 38 1.86 -5.22 1.38
C LEU A 38 2.72 -5.84 0.27
N LYS A 39 2.81 -5.20 -0.91
CA LYS A 39 3.67 -5.65 -2.01
C LYS A 39 5.15 -5.57 -1.62
N ASP A 40 5.57 -4.49 -0.95
CA ASP A 40 6.95 -4.30 -0.51
C ASP A 40 7.35 -5.30 0.59
N GLU A 41 6.43 -5.67 1.48
CA GLU A 41 6.63 -6.73 2.48
C GLU A 41 6.68 -8.13 1.85
N LYS A 42 5.71 -8.45 0.98
CA LYS A 42 5.55 -9.80 0.41
C LYS A 42 6.45 -10.08 -0.80
N GLN A 43 7.01 -9.03 -1.41
CA GLN A 43 7.92 -9.08 -2.55
C GLN A 43 7.50 -10.10 -3.64
N PRO A 44 6.31 -9.95 -4.25
CA PRO A 44 5.88 -10.86 -5.31
C PRO A 44 6.84 -10.77 -6.51
N LYS A 45 7.34 -11.93 -6.94
CA LYS A 45 8.29 -12.08 -8.05
C LYS A 45 7.58 -12.26 -9.40
N SER A 46 6.31 -12.67 -9.38
CA SER A 46 5.51 -12.91 -10.58
C SER A 46 4.16 -12.19 -10.53
N ALA A 47 3.58 -11.95 -11.71
CA ALA A 47 2.22 -11.44 -11.83
C ALA A 47 1.19 -12.37 -11.18
N ILE A 48 1.46 -13.68 -11.14
CA ILE A 48 0.62 -14.66 -10.43
C ILE A 48 0.62 -14.35 -8.93
N GLU A 49 1.80 -14.29 -8.32
CA GLU A 49 1.94 -14.00 -6.88
C GLU A 49 1.36 -12.62 -6.54
N MET A 50 1.61 -11.62 -7.38
CA MET A 50 1.02 -10.29 -7.21
C MET A 50 -0.51 -10.34 -7.28
N ALA A 51 -1.11 -11.16 -8.16
CA ALA A 51 -2.56 -11.33 -8.20
C ALA A 51 -3.11 -11.96 -6.91
N VAL A 52 -2.40 -12.93 -6.32
CA VAL A 52 -2.78 -13.51 -5.02
C VAL A 52 -2.68 -12.47 -3.90
N VAL A 53 -1.62 -11.65 -3.89
CA VAL A 53 -1.45 -10.55 -2.92
C VAL A 53 -2.58 -9.53 -3.05
N VAL A 54 -2.97 -9.17 -4.27
CA VAL A 54 -4.10 -8.27 -4.52
C VAL A 54 -5.42 -8.88 -4.05
N ALA A 55 -5.67 -10.15 -4.34
CA ALA A 55 -6.88 -10.83 -3.90
C ALA A 55 -6.95 -10.91 -2.36
N TYR A 56 -5.83 -11.16 -1.69
CA TYR A 56 -5.72 -11.11 -0.22
C TYR A 56 -5.96 -9.71 0.32
N TYR A 57 -5.35 -8.70 -0.30
CA TYR A 57 -5.55 -7.31 0.07
C TYR A 57 -7.02 -6.91 0.02
N LEU A 58 -7.68 -7.13 -1.12
CA LEU A 58 -9.09 -6.76 -1.31
C LEU A 58 -10.03 -7.51 -0.36
N SER A 59 -9.73 -8.76 0.00
CA SER A 59 -10.58 -9.54 0.89
C SER A 59 -10.37 -9.24 2.38
N HIS A 60 -9.15 -8.94 2.81
CA HIS A 60 -8.80 -8.86 4.24
C HIS A 60 -8.29 -7.50 4.72
N LEU A 61 -7.52 -6.78 3.90
CA LEU A 61 -6.75 -5.61 4.35
C LEU A 61 -7.27 -4.28 3.81
N ALA A 62 -8.00 -4.29 2.70
CA ALA A 62 -8.61 -3.10 2.13
C ALA A 62 -9.57 -2.45 3.14
N PRO A 63 -9.81 -1.13 3.04
CA PRO A 63 -10.86 -0.46 3.80
C PRO A 63 -12.21 -1.13 3.56
N LEU A 64 -13.11 -1.15 4.56
CA LEU A 64 -14.41 -1.82 4.45
C LEU A 64 -15.22 -1.42 3.21
N ALA A 65 -15.07 -0.16 2.75
CA ALA A 65 -15.72 0.35 1.54
C ALA A 65 -15.21 -0.29 0.24
N ASP A 66 -13.94 -0.72 0.22
CA ASP A 66 -13.27 -1.32 -0.94
C ASP A 66 -13.04 -2.83 -0.78
N ARG A 67 -13.49 -3.42 0.34
CA ARG A 67 -13.34 -4.86 0.56
C ARG A 67 -14.21 -5.64 -0.39
N LYS A 68 -13.59 -6.60 -1.07
CA LYS A 68 -14.24 -7.50 -2.00
C LYS A 68 -13.72 -8.90 -1.79
N GLU A 69 -14.64 -9.84 -1.64
CA GLU A 69 -14.29 -11.26 -1.64
C GLU A 69 -13.89 -11.77 -3.04
N THR A 70 -14.30 -11.04 -4.08
CA THR A 70 -14.07 -11.39 -5.47
C THR A 70 -13.15 -10.37 -6.13
N ILE A 71 -12.28 -10.86 -7.00
CA ILE A 71 -11.37 -10.07 -7.81
C ILE A 71 -11.73 -10.22 -9.28
N THR A 72 -11.87 -9.09 -9.96
CA THR A 72 -12.05 -9.03 -11.41
C THR A 72 -10.78 -8.52 -12.09
N LEU A 73 -10.72 -8.62 -13.42
CA LEU A 73 -9.62 -8.06 -14.20
C LEU A 73 -9.42 -6.56 -13.94
N LYS A 74 -10.52 -5.80 -13.82
CA LYS A 74 -10.48 -4.35 -13.56
C LYS A 74 -9.88 -4.05 -12.19
N ASP A 75 -10.26 -4.81 -11.17
CA ASP A 75 -9.70 -4.66 -9.82
C ASP A 75 -8.21 -4.99 -9.83
N LEU A 76 -7.82 -6.07 -10.50
CA LEU A 76 -6.42 -6.47 -10.64
C LEU A 76 -5.58 -5.36 -11.28
N GLU A 77 -5.99 -4.83 -12.43
CA GLU A 77 -5.26 -3.75 -13.11
C GLU A 77 -5.15 -2.49 -12.27
N THR A 78 -6.24 -2.13 -11.58
CA THR A 78 -6.28 -0.97 -10.69
C THR A 78 -5.27 -1.13 -9.55
N GLN A 79 -5.29 -2.29 -8.89
CA GLN A 79 -4.40 -2.56 -7.77
C GLN A 79 -2.94 -2.72 -8.20
N PHE A 80 -2.65 -3.25 -9.39
CA PHE A 80 -1.29 -3.27 -9.95
C PHE A 80 -0.74 -1.86 -10.14
N LYS A 81 -1.55 -0.94 -10.67
CA LYS A 81 -1.18 0.48 -10.83
C LYS A 81 -0.96 1.15 -9.47
N ILE A 82 -1.88 0.97 -8.52
CA ILE A 82 -1.75 1.55 -7.17
C ILE A 82 -0.51 0.98 -6.46
N ALA A 83 -0.24 -0.31 -6.60
CA ALA A 83 0.93 -0.95 -6.01
C ALA A 83 2.26 -0.53 -6.67
N GLY A 84 2.22 0.11 -7.83
CA GLY A 84 3.39 0.41 -8.64
C GLY A 84 4.08 -0.85 -9.17
N PHE A 85 3.33 -1.93 -9.39
CA PHE A 85 3.86 -3.18 -9.94
C PHE A 85 3.75 -3.17 -11.47
N LYS A 86 4.71 -3.80 -12.16
CA LYS A 86 4.72 -3.86 -13.61
C LYS A 86 3.47 -4.58 -14.13
N LEU A 87 2.68 -3.89 -14.94
CA LEU A 87 1.52 -4.48 -15.61
C LEU A 87 1.99 -5.61 -16.55
N PRO A 88 1.39 -6.82 -16.45
CA PRO A 88 1.69 -7.90 -17.36
C PRO A 88 1.22 -7.53 -18.77
N LYS A 89 1.90 -8.04 -19.81
CA LYS A 89 1.54 -7.79 -21.22
C LYS A 89 0.09 -8.17 -21.54
N LYS A 90 -0.46 -9.16 -20.82
CA LYS A 90 -1.82 -9.65 -21.01
C LYS A 90 -2.48 -9.92 -19.64
N PRO A 91 -3.01 -8.88 -18.97
CA PRO A 91 -3.58 -9.01 -17.62
C PRO A 91 -4.80 -9.94 -17.58
N GLN A 92 -5.52 -10.04 -18.70
CA GLN A 92 -6.63 -11.00 -18.88
C GLN A 92 -6.25 -12.47 -18.62
N PHE A 93 -5.00 -12.85 -18.85
CA PHE A 93 -4.53 -14.21 -18.56
C PHE A 93 -3.99 -14.36 -17.14
N THR A 94 -3.73 -13.26 -16.41
CA THR A 94 -3.13 -13.34 -15.07
C THR A 94 -4.05 -14.05 -14.09
N LEU A 95 -5.34 -13.70 -14.05
CA LEU A 95 -6.29 -14.36 -13.14
C LEU A 95 -6.51 -15.83 -13.52
N THR A 96 -6.63 -16.12 -14.82
CA THR A 96 -6.74 -17.50 -15.32
C THR A 96 -5.50 -18.33 -14.98
N ASN A 97 -4.30 -17.78 -15.16
CA ASN A 97 -3.05 -18.46 -14.80
C ASN A 97 -2.95 -18.66 -13.28
N THR A 98 -3.40 -17.69 -12.50
CA THR A 98 -3.38 -17.77 -11.02
C THR A 98 -4.36 -18.82 -10.50
N LYS A 99 -5.54 -18.93 -11.13
CA LYS A 99 -6.49 -20.03 -10.91
C LYS A 99 -5.86 -21.37 -11.29
N ASN A 100 -5.25 -21.47 -12.47
CA ASN A 100 -4.60 -22.70 -12.93
C ASN A 100 -3.40 -23.10 -12.07
N ALA A 101 -2.76 -22.14 -11.40
CA ALA A 101 -1.72 -22.39 -10.39
C ALA A 101 -2.30 -22.85 -9.03
N GLY A 102 -3.62 -22.89 -8.87
CA GLY A 102 -4.30 -23.40 -7.68
C GLY A 102 -4.51 -22.40 -6.55
N TYR A 103 -4.28 -21.11 -6.77
CA TYR A 103 -4.39 -20.07 -5.73
C TYR A 103 -5.72 -19.31 -5.71
N LEU A 104 -6.49 -19.39 -6.78
CA LEU A 104 -7.79 -18.74 -6.92
C LEU A 104 -8.82 -19.75 -7.42
N ASP A 105 -10.07 -19.55 -7.00
CA ASP A 105 -11.23 -20.26 -7.53
C ASP A 105 -11.99 -19.35 -8.51
N SER A 106 -12.45 -19.89 -9.63
CA SER A 106 -13.29 -19.15 -10.58
C SER A 106 -14.74 -19.22 -10.16
N LEU A 107 -15.39 -18.08 -10.01
CA LEU A 107 -16.82 -17.99 -9.72
C LEU A 107 -17.68 -17.86 -10.99
N GLY A 108 -17.04 -17.80 -12.16
CA GLY A 108 -17.71 -17.52 -13.44
C GLY A 108 -17.72 -16.03 -13.77
N ALA A 109 -18.09 -15.70 -15.02
CA ALA A 109 -18.16 -14.32 -15.55
C ALA A 109 -16.87 -13.49 -15.40
N GLY A 110 -15.69 -14.13 -15.31
CA GLY A 110 -14.41 -13.44 -15.14
C GLY A 110 -14.13 -12.92 -13.72
N ALA A 111 -14.92 -13.37 -12.74
CA ALA A 111 -14.67 -13.13 -11.33
C ALA A 111 -13.99 -14.34 -10.68
N TYR A 112 -13.04 -14.06 -9.80
CA TYR A 112 -12.25 -15.06 -9.09
C TYR A 112 -12.29 -14.77 -7.59
N LYS A 113 -12.14 -15.79 -6.75
CA LYS A 113 -12.04 -15.66 -5.30
C LYS A 113 -10.73 -16.24 -4.80
N LEU A 114 -10.17 -15.63 -3.76
CA LEU A 114 -9.01 -16.18 -3.07
C LEU A 114 -9.39 -17.49 -2.38
N ASN A 115 -8.67 -18.57 -2.68
CA ASN A 115 -8.89 -19.85 -2.03
C ASN A 115 -7.91 -20.03 -0.84
N PRO A 116 -8.11 -21.06 0.00
CA PRO A 116 -7.24 -21.29 1.16
C PRO A 116 -5.76 -21.49 0.79
N VAL A 117 -5.46 -22.07 -0.37
CA VAL A 117 -4.07 -22.28 -0.83
C VAL A 117 -3.41 -20.94 -1.15
N GLY A 118 -4.09 -20.05 -1.88
CA GLY A 118 -3.62 -18.70 -2.16
C GLY A 118 -3.50 -17.84 -0.90
N TYR A 119 -4.44 -17.98 0.03
CA TYR A 119 -4.35 -17.32 1.34
C TYR A 119 -3.08 -17.75 2.08
N ASN A 120 -2.84 -19.05 2.19
CA ASN A 120 -1.66 -19.60 2.86
C ASN A 120 -0.35 -19.17 2.17
N LEU A 121 -0.37 -19.02 0.85
CA LEU A 121 0.78 -18.49 0.11
C LEU A 121 1.15 -17.08 0.60
N VAL A 122 0.19 -16.18 0.72
CA VAL A 122 0.45 -14.78 1.12
C VAL A 122 0.82 -14.70 2.60
N VAL A 123 0.11 -15.42 3.46
CA VAL A 123 0.30 -15.33 4.90
C VAL A 123 1.60 -16.00 5.34
N HIS A 124 1.93 -17.18 4.79
CA HIS A 124 3.03 -18.01 5.30
C HIS A 124 4.19 -18.19 4.32
N SER A 125 3.97 -18.05 3.01
CA SER A 125 4.99 -18.38 2.00
C SER A 125 5.63 -17.15 1.35
N LEU A 126 5.10 -15.95 1.60
CA LEU A 126 5.63 -14.68 1.11
C LEU A 126 6.14 -13.81 2.26
N PRO A 127 7.36 -13.22 2.15
CA PRO A 127 8.26 -13.30 1.00
C PRO A 127 8.92 -14.68 0.89
N ARG A 128 8.91 -15.25 -0.32
CA ARG A 128 9.58 -16.53 -0.59
C ARG A 128 11.08 -16.25 -0.62
N HIS A 129 11.69 -16.18 0.56
CA HIS A 129 13.13 -16.27 0.71
C HIS A 129 13.54 -17.50 -0.06
N LYS A 130 14.48 -17.30 -0.98
CA LYS A 130 15.07 -18.40 -1.74
C LYS A 130 15.57 -19.37 -0.67
N SER A 131 14.94 -20.52 -0.54
CA SER A 131 15.58 -21.66 0.09
C SER A 131 16.80 -21.90 -0.78
N ASP A 132 17.95 -21.50 -0.27
CA ASP A 132 19.26 -21.79 -0.83
C ASP A 132 19.36 -23.32 -0.91
N ALA A 133 19.35 -23.86 -2.13
CA ALA A 133 19.60 -25.25 -2.45
C ALA A 133 20.20 -25.32 -3.85
#